data_AF-X0Z6L2-F1
#
_entry.id   AF-X0Z6L2-F1
#
_cell.length_a   1.000
_cell.length_b   1.000
_cell.length_c   1.000
_cell.angle_alpha   90.00
_cell.angle_beta   90.00
_cell.angle_gamma   90.00
#
_symmetry.space_group_name_H-M   'P 1'
#
loop_
_entity.id
_entity.type
_entity.pdbx_description
1 polymer ?
#
loop_
_entity_poly.entity_id
_entity_poly.type
_entity_poly.pdbx_seq_one_letter_code
_entity_poly.pdbx_strand_id
1 'polypeptide(L)'
;MNDMNNNLRNQVGVAAYYLAQKNYSYDVLCWMLAERQLFAQKDPRYAEKQRIREKAAEIFFSKQPYDIVCWYIAELDISLKIKKSGKPRDRIL
;
A
#
# COMPACT_ATOMS: atom_id res chain seq x y z
N MET A 1 17.98 -1.30 19.91
CA MET A 1 17.22 -1.15 18.64
C MET A 1 16.41 -2.43 18.44
N ASN A 2 15.09 -2.48 18.30
CA ASN A 2 14.01 -1.53 18.54
C ASN A 2 12.71 -2.38 18.44
N ASP A 3 12.20 -2.97 19.53
CA ASP A 3 11.13 -3.99 19.49
C ASP A 3 9.89 -3.56 18.72
N MET A 4 9.60 -2.25 18.74
CA MET A 4 8.52 -1.64 17.97
C MET A 4 8.70 -1.76 16.45
N ASN A 5 9.93 -1.63 15.94
CA ASN A 5 10.23 -1.75 14.52
C ASN A 5 10.14 -3.22 14.06
N ASN A 6 10.59 -4.15 14.91
CA ASN A 6 10.43 -5.58 14.68
C ASN A 6 8.94 -5.98 14.64
N ASN A 7 8.13 -5.45 15.56
CA ASN A 7 6.69 -5.68 15.56
C ASN A 7 6.02 -5.13 14.29
N LEU A 8 6.38 -3.92 13.85
CA LEU A 8 5.85 -3.33 12.63
C LEU A 8 6.21 -4.16 11.40
N ARG A 9 7.48 -4.55 11.25
CA ARG A 9 7.95 -5.38 10.14
C ARG A 9 7.26 -6.75 10.12
N ASN A 10 7.02 -7.34 11.30
CA ASN A 10 6.26 -8.60 11.41
C ASN A 10 4.81 -8.41 10.97
N GLN A 11 4.16 -7.32 11.36
CA GLN A 11 2.79 -7.01 10.90
C GLN A 11 2.73 -6.85 9.38
N VAL A 12 3.70 -6.15 8.78
CA VAL A 12 3.81 -6.02 7.33
C VAL A 12 3.99 -7.39 6.68
N GLY A 13 4.91 -8.22 7.20
CA GLY A 13 5.16 -9.56 6.67
C GLY A 13 3.92 -10.47 6.72
N VAL A 14 3.20 -10.47 7.85
CA VAL A 14 1.96 -11.24 7.99
C VAL A 14 0.88 -10.74 7.02
N ALA A 15 0.70 -9.43 6.90
CA ALA A 15 -0.27 -8.86 5.97
C ALA A 15 0.08 -9.14 4.49
N ALA A 16 1.37 -9.03 4.13
CA ALA A 16 1.87 -9.34 2.80
C ALA A 16 1.68 -10.83 2.45
N TYR A 17 1.93 -11.72 3.42
CA TYR A 17 1.68 -13.15 3.26
C TYR A 17 0.22 -13.45 2.95
N TYR A 18 -0.72 -12.92 3.74
CA TYR A 18 -2.14 -13.10 3.48
C TYR A 18 -2.60 -12.46 2.18
N LEU A 19 -2.00 -11.35 1.76
CA LEU A 19 -2.27 -10.75 0.46
C LEU A 19 -1.80 -11.66 -0.68
N ALA A 20 -0.61 -12.24 -0.58
CA ALA A 20 -0.07 -13.16 -1.57
C ALA A 20 -0.95 -14.41 -1.73
N GLN A 21 -1.48 -14.94 -0.61
CA GLN A 21 -2.41 -16.07 -0.61
C GLN A 21 -3.72 -15.82 -1.36
N LYS A 22 -4.14 -14.56 -1.51
CA LYS A 22 -5.34 -14.22 -2.32
C LYS A 22 -5.13 -14.43 -3.82
N ASN A 23 -3.88 -14.63 -4.25
CA ASN A 23 -3.50 -14.97 -5.62
C ASN A 23 -4.13 -14.04 -6.67
N TYR A 24 -4.10 -12.72 -6.39
CA TYR A 24 -4.47 -11.72 -7.38
C TYR A 24 -3.52 -11.79 -8.56
N SER A 25 -4.01 -11.44 -9.76
CA SER A 25 -3.10 -11.29 -10.89
C SER A 25 -2.12 -10.13 -10.65
N TYR A 26 -0.94 -10.21 -11.26
CA TYR A 26 0.12 -9.23 -11.03
C TYR A 26 -0.29 -7.80 -11.44
N ASP A 27 -1.09 -7.65 -12.51
CA ASP A 27 -1.65 -6.36 -12.93
C ASP A 27 -2.63 -5.77 -11.90
N VAL A 28 -3.43 -6.62 -11.25
CA VAL A 28 -4.31 -6.21 -10.14
C VAL A 28 -3.49 -5.72 -8.94
N LEU A 29 -2.39 -6.40 -8.61
CA LEU A 29 -1.48 -5.92 -7.56
C LEU A 29 -0.83 -4.58 -7.93
N CYS A 30 -0.40 -4.41 -9.18
CA CYS A 30 0.14 -3.14 -9.67
C CYS A 30 -0.89 -2.01 -9.53
N TRP A 31 -2.16 -2.28 -9.84
CA TRP A 31 -3.25 -1.33 -9.63
C TRP A 31 -3.43 -0.98 -8.15
N MET A 32 -3.51 -1.99 -7.29
CA MET A 32 -3.67 -1.79 -5.84
C MET A 32 -2.53 -0.99 -5.21
N LEU A 33 -1.30 -1.21 -5.67
CA LEU A 33 -0.12 -0.47 -5.23
C LEU A 33 -0.16 0.98 -5.74
N ALA A 34 -0.54 1.20 -6.99
CA ALA A 34 -0.67 2.53 -7.59
C ALA A 34 -1.66 3.41 -6.81
N GLU A 35 -2.86 2.90 -6.50
CA GLU A 35 -3.87 3.63 -5.72
C GLU A 35 -3.31 4.10 -4.37
N ARG A 36 -2.62 3.21 -3.66
CA ARG A 36 -2.04 3.50 -2.34
C ARG A 36 -0.89 4.49 -2.42
N GLN A 37 -0.01 4.34 -3.42
CA GLN A 37 1.11 5.25 -3.62
C GLN A 37 0.62 6.67 -3.93
N LEU A 38 -0.32 6.81 -4.86
CA LEU A 38 -0.88 8.11 -5.23
C LEU A 38 -1.59 8.78 -4.04
N PHE A 39 -2.38 8.02 -3.28
CA PHE A 39 -3.03 8.51 -2.07
C PHE A 39 -2.00 8.95 -1.00
N ALA A 40 -0.99 8.12 -0.74
CA ALA A 40 0.03 8.42 0.26
C ALA A 40 0.90 9.62 -0.11
N GLN A 41 1.15 9.83 -1.41
CA GLN A 41 1.90 10.96 -1.97
C GLN A 41 1.05 12.23 -2.10
N LYS A 42 -0.27 12.15 -1.84
CA LYS A 42 -1.22 13.25 -2.06
C LYS A 42 -1.17 13.78 -3.50
N ASP A 43 -1.01 12.89 -4.48
CA ASP A 43 -1.09 13.26 -5.89
C ASP A 43 -2.47 13.90 -6.14
N PRO A 44 -2.57 15.11 -6.73
CA PRO A 44 -3.85 15.79 -6.93
C PRO A 44 -4.83 14.99 -7.80
N ARG A 45 -4.31 14.07 -8.63
CA ARG A 45 -5.06 13.22 -9.55
C ARG A 45 -5.25 11.80 -9.00
N TYR A 46 -5.04 11.56 -7.70
CA TYR A 46 -5.11 10.22 -7.10
C TYR A 46 -6.45 9.50 -7.28
N ALA A 47 -7.54 10.25 -7.46
CA ALA A 47 -8.88 9.72 -7.71
C ALA A 47 -9.19 9.51 -9.20
N GLU A 48 -8.31 9.94 -10.11
CA GLU A 48 -8.50 9.78 -11.54
C GLU A 48 -8.06 8.38 -11.98
N LYS A 49 -9.01 7.60 -12.54
CA LYS A 49 -8.74 6.26 -13.05
C LYS A 49 -7.58 6.22 -14.06
N GLN A 50 -7.46 7.24 -14.91
CA GLN A 50 -6.39 7.33 -15.88
C GLN A 50 -5.01 7.49 -15.22
N ARG A 51 -4.91 8.33 -14.17
CA ARG A 51 -3.66 8.50 -13.41
C ARG A 51 -3.26 7.21 -12.69
N ILE A 52 -4.23 6.52 -12.08
CA ILE A 52 -4.00 5.22 -11.44
C ILE A 52 -3.49 4.21 -12.48
N ARG A 53 -4.09 4.18 -13.68
CA ARG A 53 -3.65 3.31 -14.76
C ARG A 53 -2.22 3.58 -15.22
N GLU A 54 -1.86 4.85 -15.39
CA GLU A 54 -0.48 5.26 -15.73
C GLU A 54 0.50 4.76 -14.66
N LYS A 55 0.18 4.99 -13.39
CA LYS A 55 1.05 4.58 -12.29
C LYS A 55 1.15 3.05 -12.17
N ALA A 56 0.05 2.33 -12.38
CA ALA A 56 0.02 0.87 -12.39
C ALA A 56 0.89 0.31 -13.52
N ALA A 57 0.86 0.94 -14.70
CA ALA A 57 1.73 0.57 -15.83
C ALA A 57 3.21 0.79 -15.49
N GLU A 58 3.58 1.92 -14.88
CA GLU A 58 4.96 2.17 -14.40
C GLU A 58 5.43 1.03 -13.48
N ILE A 59 4.60 0.63 -12.50
CA ILE A 59 4.91 -0.46 -11.57
C ILE A 59 5.03 -1.80 -12.31
N PHE A 60 4.08 -2.10 -13.21
CA PHE A 60 4.11 -3.33 -13.99
C PHE A 60 5.41 -3.47 -14.79
N PHE A 61 5.81 -2.40 -15.48
CA PHE A 61 7.04 -2.39 -16.29
C PHE A 61 8.33 -2.33 -15.47
N SER A 62 8.27 -1.95 -14.19
CA SER A 62 9.42 -2.04 -13.28
C SER A 62 9.83 -3.49 -12.95
N LYS A 63 8.97 -4.48 -13.29
CA LYS A 63 9.21 -5.92 -13.10
C LYS A 63 9.58 -6.29 -11.66
N GLN A 64 8.98 -5.62 -10.69
CA GLN A 64 9.12 -5.97 -9.29
C GLN A 64 8.61 -7.40 -9.03
N PRO A 65 9.27 -8.18 -8.17
CA PRO A 65 8.75 -9.48 -7.77
C PRO A 65 7.37 -9.40 -7.12
N TYR A 66 6.53 -10.40 -7.35
CA TYR A 66 5.14 -10.44 -6.87
C TYR A 66 5.01 -10.25 -5.35
N ASP A 67 5.87 -10.93 -4.60
CA ASP A 67 5.94 -10.87 -3.13
C ASP A 67 6.38 -9.50 -2.63
N ILE A 68 7.28 -8.84 -3.35
CA ILE A 68 7.71 -7.46 -3.06
C ILE A 68 6.57 -6.47 -3.31
N VAL A 69 5.78 -6.65 -4.38
CA VAL A 69 4.58 -5.81 -4.60
C VAL A 69 3.57 -6.02 -3.47
N CYS A 70 3.34 -7.27 -3.04
CA CYS A 70 2.50 -7.57 -1.88
C CYS A 70 3.01 -6.89 -0.60
N TRP A 71 4.33 -6.90 -0.39
CA TRP A 71 4.97 -6.24 0.74
C TRP A 71 4.71 -4.73 0.76
N TYR A 72 4.93 -4.05 -0.37
CA TYR A 72 4.71 -2.60 -0.44
C TYR A 72 3.24 -2.20 -0.25
N ILE A 73 2.31 -3.00 -0.75
CA ILE A 73 0.87 -2.79 -0.52
C ILE A 73 0.58 -2.87 0.99
N ALA A 74 1.07 -3.92 1.66
CA ALA A 74 0.86 -4.13 3.09
C ALA A 74 1.50 -3.02 3.95
N GLU A 75 2.71 -2.60 3.60
CA GLU A 75 3.42 -1.52 4.27
C GLU A 75 2.67 -0.18 4.20
N LEU A 76 2.15 0.16 3.02
CA LEU A 76 1.35 1.36 2.83
C LEU A 76 0.03 1.29 3.60
N ASP A 77 -0.67 0.15 3.57
CA ASP A 77 -1.93 -0.02 4.30
C ASP A 77 -1.76 0.17 5.81
N ILE A 78 -0.72 -0.44 6.39
CA ILE A 78 -0.41 -0.31 7.81
C ILE A 78 -0.01 1.14 8.13
N SER A 79 0.84 1.77 7.31
CA SER A 79 1.27 3.15 7.49
C SER A 79 0.08 4.14 7.43
N LEU A 80 -0.85 3.93 6.51
CA LEU A 80 -2.07 4.73 6.38
C LEU A 80 -3.03 4.50 7.56
N LYS A 81 -3.13 3.26 8.06
CA LYS A 81 -3.92 2.94 9.25
C LYS A 81 -3.36 3.63 10.50
N ILE A 82 -2.03 3.60 10.70
CA ILE A 82 -1.36 4.27 11.81
C ILE A 82 -1.58 5.79 11.76
N LYS A 83 -1.43 6.40 10.57
CA LYS A 83 -1.70 7.84 10.36
C LYS A 83 -3.16 8.22 10.68
N LYS A 84 -4.12 7.34 10.40
CA LYS A 84 -5.53 7.56 10.75
C LYS A 84 -5.77 7.43 12.25
N SER A 85 -5.13 6.47 12.94
CA SER A 85 -5.28 6.29 14.39
C SER A 85 -4.55 7.32 15.25
N GLY A 86 -3.56 8.02 14.70
CA GLY A 86 -2.81 9.09 15.39
C GLY A 86 -3.46 10.48 15.34
N LYS A 87 -4.62 10.65 14.68
CA LYS A 87 -5.42 11.86 14.82
C LYS A 87 -6.34 11.73 16.03
N PRO A 88 -6.40 12.71 16.95
CA PRO A 88 -7.46 12.73 17.94
C PRO A 88 -8.80 12.70 17.17
N ARG A 89 -9.71 11.84 17.61
CA ARG A 89 -11.12 11.86 17.20
C ARG A 89 -11.80 13.07 17.86
N ASP A 90 -11.29 14.27 17.59
CA ASP A 90 -11.89 15.50 18.07
C ASP A 90 -12.48 16.29 16.91
N ARG A 91 -13.80 16.43 17.03
CA ARG A 91 -14.72 17.29 16.28
C ARG A 91 -14.92 16.84 14.83
N ILE A 92 -16.15 16.70 14.40
CA ILE A 92 -17.08 17.80 14.11
C ILE A 92 -18.48 17.17 14.03
N LEU A 93 -19.37 17.60 14.92
CA LEU A 93 -20.56 18.46 14.70
C LEU A 93 -21.79 17.67 14.27
#